data_AF-A0A9Q4C5C4-F1
#
_entry.id   AF-A0A9Q4C5C4-F1
#
_cell.length_a   1.000
_cell.length_b   1.000
_cell.length_c   1.000
_cell.angle_alpha   90.00
_cell.angle_beta   90.00
_cell.angle_gamma   90.00
#
_symmetry.space_group_name_H-M   'P 1'
#
loop_
_entity.id
_entity.type
_entity.pdbx_description
1 polymer ?
#
loop_
_entity_poly.entity_id
_entity_poly.type
_entity_poly.pdbx_seq_one_letter_code
_entity_poly.pdbx_strand_id
1 'polypeptide(L)'
;MTTVSARVPDEDEDELDEVAELLGEDRSSVIRKALREGLEEIRVRVAVERYQWGEVSVNEAARIAGVSLAEWLEIARERNLTTQLKTDDLERDADTALKV
;
A
#
# COMPACT_ATOMS: atom_id res chain seq x y z
N MET A 1 -18.61 14.84 -0.36
CA MET A 1 -17.59 14.29 0.58
C MET A 1 -18.32 13.57 1.69
N THR A 2 -17.71 12.52 2.24
CA THR A 2 -18.24 11.80 3.41
C THR A 2 -17.41 12.18 4.62
N THR A 3 -18.05 12.39 5.78
CA THR A 3 -17.35 12.72 7.03
C THR A 3 -16.94 11.43 7.74
N VAL A 4 -15.69 11.39 8.20
CA VAL A 4 -15.14 10.33 9.06
C VAL A 4 -14.75 10.99 10.39
N SER A 5 -15.10 10.36 11.51
CA SER A 5 -14.74 10.81 12.86
C SER A 5 -13.93 9.71 13.54
N ALA A 6 -12.78 10.08 14.09
CA ALA A 6 -11.90 9.19 14.84
C ALA A 6 -11.37 9.95 16.06
N ARG A 7 -11.10 9.23 17.14
CA ARG A 7 -10.37 9.78 18.29
C ARG A 7 -8.89 9.55 18.07
N VAL A 8 -8.10 10.60 18.25
CA VAL A 8 -6.64 10.56 18.19
C VAL A 8 -6.07 11.01 19.54
N PRO A 9 -4.92 10.48 19.96
CA PRO A 9 -4.12 11.05 21.05
C PRO A 9 -3.81 12.53 20.83
N ASP A 10 -3.62 13.28 21.93
CA ASP A 10 -3.26 14.70 21.87
C ASP A 10 -1.93 14.92 21.11
N GLU A 11 -0.97 13.98 21.25
CA GLU A 11 0.31 14.01 20.53
C GLU A 11 0.17 13.96 19.00
N ASP A 12 -0.78 13.17 18.48
CA ASP A 12 -1.06 13.10 17.04
C ASP A 12 -1.73 14.39 16.55
N GLU A 13 -2.53 15.06 17.39
CA GLU A 13 -3.15 16.34 17.06
C GLU A 13 -2.10 17.44 16.92
N ASP A 14 -1.14 17.50 17.85
CA ASP A 14 -0.03 18.46 17.81
C ASP A 14 0.85 18.22 16.56
N GLU A 15 1.16 16.97 16.23
CA GLU A 15 1.94 16.64 15.02
C GLU A 15 1.22 17.06 13.72
N LEU A 16 -0.11 16.91 13.66
CA LEU A 16 -0.91 17.37 12.52
C LEU A 16 -0.85 18.90 12.34
N ASP A 17 -0.78 19.66 13.44
CA ASP A 17 -0.64 21.12 13.39
C ASP A 17 0.75 21.53 12.93
N GLU A 18 1.80 20.91 13.46
CA GLU A 18 3.17 21.17 13.02
C GLU A 18 3.34 20.92 11.52
N VAL A 19 2.77 19.83 11.01
CA VAL A 19 2.80 19.51 9.58
C VAL A 19 1.96 20.51 8.76
N ALA A 20 0.83 20.97 9.28
CA ALA A 20 0.00 22.00 8.62
C ALA A 20 0.76 23.33 8.49
N GLU A 21 1.46 23.75 9.54
CA GLU A 21 2.32 24.92 9.51
C GLU A 21 3.48 24.74 8.52
N LEU A 22 4.15 23.58 8.53
CA LEU A 22 5.26 23.27 7.64
C LEU A 22 4.86 23.32 6.16
N LEU A 23 3.68 22.79 5.83
CA LEU A 23 3.18 22.73 4.45
C LEU A 23 2.44 24.01 4.03
N GLY A 24 2.09 24.89 4.97
CA GLY A 24 1.23 26.05 4.71
C GLY A 24 -0.19 25.64 4.26
N GLU A 25 -0.67 24.48 4.71
CA GLU A 25 -1.97 23.92 4.37
C GLU A 25 -2.92 23.93 5.58
N ASP A 26 -4.23 23.82 5.35
CA ASP A 26 -5.17 23.64 6.46
C ASP A 26 -5.12 22.22 7.05
N ARG A 27 -5.43 22.08 8.34
CA ARG A 27 -5.42 20.79 9.06
C ARG A 27 -6.22 19.72 8.34
N SER A 28 -7.36 20.05 7.72
CA SER A 28 -8.17 19.04 7.01
C SER A 28 -7.50 18.56 5.73
N SER A 29 -6.72 19.41 5.06
CA SER A 29 -5.87 19.01 3.91
C SER A 29 -4.79 18.02 4.34
N VAL A 30 -4.06 18.35 5.41
CA VAL A 30 -3.03 17.49 5.98
C VAL A 30 -3.60 16.14 6.41
N ILE A 31 -4.70 16.12 7.16
CA ILE A 31 -5.36 14.87 7.59
C ILE A 31 -5.72 13.99 6.40
N ARG A 32 -6.28 14.57 5.32
CA ARG A 32 -6.63 13.78 4.12
C ARG A 32 -5.40 13.25 3.40
N LYS A 33 -4.31 14.00 3.38
CA LYS A 33 -3.04 13.62 2.76
C LYS A 33 -2.40 12.47 3.53
N ALA A 34 -2.23 12.64 4.85
CA ALA A 34 -1.72 11.62 5.76
C ALA A 34 -2.57 10.34 5.72
N LEU A 35 -3.90 10.46 5.68
CA LEU A 35 -4.79 9.29 5.55
C LEU A 35 -4.56 8.54 4.24
N ARG A 36 -4.39 9.24 3.12
CA ARG A 36 -4.15 8.59 1.82
C ARG A 36 -2.82 7.86 1.80
N GLU A 37 -1.76 8.56 2.19
CA GLU A 37 -0.40 8.00 2.25
C GLU A 37 -0.32 6.82 3.24
N GLY A 38 -0.97 6.94 4.41
CA GLY A 38 -1.05 5.86 5.39
C GLY A 38 -1.81 4.64 4.87
N LEU A 39 -2.91 4.82 4.13
CA LEU A 39 -3.65 3.72 3.51
C LEU A 39 -2.83 3.01 2.44
N GLU A 40 -2.07 3.75 1.63
CA GLU A 40 -1.15 3.18 0.64
C GLU A 40 -0.05 2.35 1.31
N GLU A 41 0.60 2.88 2.35
CA GLU A 41 1.64 2.18 3.10
C GLU A 41 1.11 0.92 3.80
N ILE A 42 -0.08 0.99 4.41
CA ILE A 42 -0.72 -0.18 5.03
C ILE A 42 -0.93 -1.30 4.00
N ARG A 43 -1.40 -0.96 2.79
CA ARG A 43 -1.62 -1.95 1.73
C ARG A 43 -0.33 -2.61 1.27
N VAL A 44 0.73 -1.81 1.07
CA VAL A 44 2.04 -2.33 0.70
C VAL A 44 2.59 -3.25 1.79
N ARG A 45 2.52 -2.85 3.06
CA ARG A 45 2.99 -3.67 4.20
C ARG A 45 2.27 -5.02 4.25
N VAL A 46 0.94 -5.04 4.11
CA VAL A 46 0.15 -6.27 4.09
C VAL A 46 0.52 -7.16 2.90
N ALA A 47 0.70 -6.58 1.70
CA ALA A 47 1.11 -7.33 0.52
C ALA A 47 2.49 -7.99 0.71
N VAL A 48 3.44 -7.25 1.29
CA VAL A 48 4.80 -7.74 1.57
C VAL A 48 4.75 -8.90 2.55
N GLU A 49 4.03 -8.77 3.66
CA GLU A 49 3.92 -9.83 4.66
C GLU A 49 3.35 -11.10 4.03
N ARG A 50 2.20 -11.02 3.37
CA ARG A 50 1.57 -12.19 2.73
C ARG A 50 2.45 -12.82 1.65
N TYR A 51 3.16 -12.00 0.87
CA TYR A 51 4.07 -12.51 -0.16
C TYR A 51 5.26 -13.26 0.46
N GLN A 52 5.83 -12.73 1.55
CA GLN A 52 6.93 -13.38 2.27
C GLN A 52 6.54 -14.76 2.82
N TRP A 53 5.30 -14.90 3.31
CA TRP A 53 4.76 -16.18 3.79
C TRP A 53 4.35 -17.14 2.65
N GLY A 54 4.44 -16.71 1.38
CA GLY A 54 4.04 -17.51 0.23
C GLY A 54 2.53 -17.70 0.10
N GLU A 55 1.73 -16.83 0.72
CA GLU A 55 0.26 -16.89 0.71
C GLU A 55 -0.36 -16.33 -0.57
N VAL A 56 0.38 -15.46 -1.27
CA VAL A 56 -0.10 -14.73 -2.44
C VAL A 56 0.93 -14.78 -3.57
N SER A 57 0.46 -14.82 -4.81
CA SER A 57 1.32 -14.70 -5.99
C SER A 57 1.83 -13.27 -6.16
N VAL A 58 2.77 -13.05 -7.09
CA VAL A 58 3.29 -11.71 -7.42
C VAL A 58 2.15 -10.78 -7.88
N ASN A 59 1.25 -11.26 -8.74
CA ASN A 59 0.13 -10.48 -9.23
C ASN A 59 -0.92 -10.18 -8.15
N GLU A 60 -1.16 -11.12 -7.24
CA GLU A 60 -2.05 -10.90 -6.10
C GLU A 60 -1.47 -9.86 -5.14
N ALA A 61 -0.16 -9.92 -4.86
CA ALA A 61 0.50 -8.96 -4.01
C ALA A 61 0.47 -7.53 -4.59
N ALA A 62 0.71 -7.37 -5.90
CA ALA A 62 0.54 -6.09 -6.59
C ALA A 62 -0.88 -5.53 -6.43
N ARG A 63 -1.90 -6.39 -6.55
CA ARG A 63 -3.31 -5.99 -6.39
C ARG A 63 -3.64 -5.57 -4.96
N ILE A 64 -3.13 -6.30 -3.96
CA ILE A 64 -3.29 -5.95 -2.54
C ILE A 64 -2.64 -4.59 -2.27
N ALA A 65 -1.40 -4.41 -2.69
CA ALA A 65 -0.66 -3.16 -2.58
C ALA A 65 -1.34 -2.00 -3.33
N GLY A 66 -2.14 -2.30 -4.35
CA GLY A 66 -2.83 -1.30 -5.15
C GLY A 66 -1.93 -0.61 -6.18
N VAL A 67 -0.89 -1.32 -6.63
CA VAL A 67 0.11 -0.83 -7.58
C VAL A 67 0.13 -1.72 -8.82
N SER A 68 0.76 -1.25 -9.89
CA SER A 68 1.02 -2.08 -11.06
C SER A 68 1.99 -3.22 -10.73
N LEU A 69 2.00 -4.26 -11.57
CA LEU A 69 2.95 -5.36 -11.44
C LEU A 69 4.41 -4.87 -11.45
N ALA A 70 4.72 -3.86 -12.28
CA ALA A 70 6.07 -3.30 -12.37
C ALA A 70 6.49 -2.60 -11.06
N GLU A 71 5.63 -1.76 -10.50
CA GLU A 71 5.86 -1.10 -9.21
C GLU A 71 5.99 -2.12 -8.08
N TRP A 72 5.19 -3.18 -8.10
CA TRP A 72 5.32 -4.26 -7.12
C TRP A 72 6.68 -4.97 -7.21
N LEU A 73 7.18 -5.25 -8.41
CA LEU A 73 8.49 -5.88 -8.59
C LEU A 73 9.63 -4.99 -8.10
N GLU A 74 9.50 -3.67 -8.24
CA GLU A 74 10.42 -2.70 -7.66
C GLU A 74 10.38 -2.72 -6.13
N ILE A 75 9.17 -2.65 -5.54
CA ILE A 75 8.93 -2.80 -4.10
C ILE A 75 9.56 -4.09 -3.56
N ALA A 76 9.34 -5.21 -4.25
CA ALA A 76 9.84 -6.52 -3.85
C ALA A 76 11.38 -6.56 -3.89
N ARG A 77 11.99 -5.96 -4.92
CA ARG A 77 13.45 -5.82 -5.04
C ARG A 77 14.03 -4.99 -3.91
N GLU A 78 13.46 -3.80 -3.65
CA GLU A 78 13.93 -2.89 -2.59
C GLU A 78 13.84 -3.52 -1.20
N ARG A 79 12.82 -4.35 -0.97
CA ARG A 79 12.61 -5.09 0.28
C ARG A 79 13.30 -6.46 0.32
N ASN A 80 14.14 -6.79 -0.66
CA ASN A 80 14.86 -8.06 -0.77
C ASN A 80 13.96 -9.30 -0.65
N LEU A 81 12.75 -9.23 -1.22
CA LEU A 81 11.83 -10.37 -1.23
C LEU A 81 12.35 -11.39 -2.24
N THR A 82 12.71 -12.58 -1.76
CA THR A 82 13.04 -13.71 -2.64
C THR A 82 11.85 -14.01 -3.54
N THR A 83 12.11 -14.19 -4.82
CA THR A 83 11.07 -14.58 -5.79
C THR A 83 10.50 -15.93 -5.39
N GLN A 84 9.29 -15.93 -4.86
CA GLN A 84 8.50 -17.14 -4.57
C GLN A 84 7.77 -17.67 -5.81
N LEU A 85 8.20 -17.25 -7.01
CA LEU A 85 7.55 -17.58 -8.28
C LEU A 85 7.58 -19.08 -8.55
N LYS A 86 6.39 -19.71 -8.55
CA LYS A 86 6.20 -21.09 -8.98
C LYS A 86 5.64 -21.12 -10.40
N THR A 87 5.85 -22.25 -11.09
CA THR A 87 5.31 -22.46 -12.45
C THR A 87 3.78 -22.30 -12.48
N ASP A 88 3.08 -22.82 -11.48
CA ASP A 88 1.63 -22.72 -11.35
C ASP A 88 1.14 -21.27 -11.24
N ASP A 89 1.94 -20.36 -10.68
CA ASP A 89 1.60 -18.93 -10.62
C ASP A 89 1.60 -18.32 -12.03
N LEU A 90 2.61 -18.66 -12.84
CA LEU A 90 2.74 -18.18 -14.22
C LEU A 90 1.62 -18.70 -15.12
N GLU A 91 1.23 -19.97 -14.96
CA GLU A 91 0.11 -20.55 -15.72
C GLU A 91 -1.20 -19.85 -15.39
N ARG A 92 -1.47 -19.60 -14.10
CA ARG A 92 -2.66 -18.85 -13.66
C ARG A 92 -2.68 -17.43 -14.20
N ASP A 93 -1.54 -16.74 -14.14
CA ASP A 93 -1.41 -15.38 -14.63
C ASP A 93 -1.63 -15.30 -16.16
N ALA A 94 -1.10 -16.27 -16.91
CA ALA A 94 -1.34 -16.40 -18.35
C ALA A 94 -2.82 -16.64 -18.66
N ASP A 95 -3.47 -17.55 -17.93
CA ASP A 95 -4.90 -17.83 -18.05
C ASP A 95 -5.76 -16.59 -17.78
N THR A 96 -5.41 -15.79 -16.77
CA THR A 96 -6.13 -14.55 -16.47
C THR A 96 -5.95 -13.51 -17.57
N ALA A 97 -4.74 -13.37 -18.13
CA ALA A 97 -4.48 -12.43 -19.22
C ALA A 97 -5.22 -12.80 -20.52
N LEU A 98 -5.41 -14.10 -20.78
CA LEU A 98 -6.11 -14.62 -21.96
C LEU A 98 -7.64 -14.53 -21.86
N LYS A 99 -8.19 -14.27 -20.66
CA LYS A 99 -9.65 -14.17 -20.41
C LYS A 99 -10.21 -12.75 -20.58
N VAL A 100 -9.39 -11.80 -21.03
CA VAL A 100 -9.75 -10.39 -21.28
C VAL A 100 -10.12 -10.19 -22.74
#